data_AF-A0A1W1UN70-F1
#
_entry.id   AF-A0A1W1UN70-F1
#
_cell.length_a   1.000
_cell.length_b   1.000
_cell.length_c   1.000
_cell.angle_alpha   90.00
_cell.angle_beta   90.00
_cell.angle_gamma   90.00
#
_symmetry.space_group_name_H-M   'P 1'
#
loop_
_entity.id
_entity.type
_entity.pdbx_description
1 polymer ?
#
loop_
_entity_poly.entity_id
_entity_poly.type
_entity_poly.pdbx_seq_one_letter_code
_entity_poly.pdbx_strand_id
1 'polypeptide(L)' 'MLKDDMAIHAGIPEKAVKAALQKLQDDQAHGGTTWDLGKTRAGRPIKVYFEAETMPQIHAAKKRLEQLLDEAGFDLYP' A
#
# COMPACT_ATOMS: atom_id res chain seq x y z
N MET A 1 12.52 -13.21 -5.38
CA MET A 1 11.48 -12.44 -4.68
C MET A 1 10.22 -12.41 -5.53
N LEU A 2 9.06 -12.51 -4.91
CA LEU A 2 7.74 -12.45 -5.54
C LEU A 2 7.29 -10.99 -5.63
N LYS A 3 6.44 -10.69 -6.62
CA LYS A 3 5.95 -9.33 -6.88
C LYS A 3 4.45 -9.35 -7.08
N ASP A 4 3.79 -8.29 -6.61
CA ASP A 4 2.36 -8.08 -6.80
C ASP A 4 2.04 -6.59 -6.68
N ASP A 5 0.94 -6.13 -7.27
CA ASP A 5 0.52 -4.73 -7.22
C ASP A 5 -0.85 -4.52 -6.58
N MET A 6 -1.05 -3.34 -6.00
CA MET A 6 -2.32 -2.87 -5.47
C MET A 6 -2.65 -1.53 -6.10
N ALA A 7 -3.88 -1.39 -6.60
CA ALA A 7 -4.40 -0.12 -7.08
C ALA A 7 -5.19 0.57 -5.97
N ILE A 8 -4.76 1.76 -5.59
CA ILE A 8 -5.41 2.62 -4.60
C ILE A 8 -6.33 3.58 -5.35
N HIS A 9 -7.58 3.72 -4.90
CA HIS A 9 -8.59 4.55 -5.55
C HIS A 9 -8.11 6.00 -5.78
N ALA A 10 -8.51 6.60 -6.92
CA ALA A 10 -8.04 7.93 -7.33
C ALA A 10 -8.48 9.07 -6.39
N GLY A 11 -9.51 8.83 -5.58
CA GLY A 11 -9.97 9.77 -4.55
C GLY A 11 -9.08 9.85 -3.32
N ILE A 12 -8.16 8.89 -3.14
CA ILE A 12 -7.24 8.87 -1.99
C ILE A 12 -6.01 9.74 -2.32
N PRO A 13 -5.69 10.76 -1.52
CA PRO A 13 -4.53 11.61 -1.75
C PRO A 13 -3.22 10.81 -1.66
N GLU A 14 -2.29 11.05 -2.58
CA GLU A 14 -0.96 10.41 -2.56
C GLU A 14 -0.24 10.59 -1.21
N LYS A 15 -0.43 11.73 -0.55
CA LYS A 15 0.11 11.99 0.79
C LYS A 15 -0.42 11.00 1.84
N ALA A 16 -1.70 10.63 1.77
CA ALA A 16 -2.30 9.65 2.67
C ALA A 16 -1.71 8.25 2.41
N VAL A 17 -1.55 7.87 1.14
CA VAL A 17 -0.90 6.60 0.75
C VAL A 17 0.53 6.53 1.29
N LYS A 18 1.32 7.60 1.11
CA LYS A 18 2.69 7.65 1.63
C LYS A 18 2.75 7.58 3.15
N ALA A 19 1.84 8.26 3.85
CA ALA A 19 1.76 8.20 5.31
C ALA A 19 1.40 6.79 5.80
N ALA A 20 0.48 6.10 5.13
CA ALA A 20 0.12 4.72 5.43
C ALA A 20 1.29 3.76 5.15
N LEU A 21 2.00 3.93 4.03
CA LEU A 21 3.21 3.15 3.74
C LEU A 21 4.33 3.39 4.75
N GLN A 22 4.49 4.62 5.25
CA GLN A 22 5.45 4.89 6.32
C GLN A 22 5.08 4.13 7.61
N LYS A 23 3.81 4.19 8.02
CA LYS A 23 3.33 3.42 9.18
C LYS A 23 3.51 1.90 8.99
N LEU A 24 3.29 1.40 7.77
CA LEU A 24 3.53 0.00 7.43
C LEU A 24 5.00 -0.39 7.59
N GLN A 25 5.93 0.52 7.32
CA GLN A 25 7.36 0.31 7.54
C GLN A 25 7.73 0.27 9.02
N ASP A 26 7.08 1.12 9.82
CA ASP A 26 7.31 1.22 11.26
C ASP A 26 6.74 -0.01 12.02
N ASP A 27 5.68 -0.62 11.49
CA ASP A 27 5.16 -1.94 11.92
C ASP A 27 6.17 -3.04 11.50
N GLN A 28 7.18 -3.27 12.35
CA GLN A 28 8.25 -4.29 12.18
C GLN A 28 7.75 -5.72 11.87
N ALA A 29 6.44 -5.99 12.01
CA ALA A 29 5.78 -7.25 11.68
C ALA A 29 5.86 -7.64 10.19
N HIS A 30 6.17 -6.70 9.29
CA HIS A 30 6.26 -6.95 7.84
C HIS A 30 7.70 -7.05 7.30
N GLY A 31 8.67 -7.19 8.22
CA GLY A 31 10.11 -7.28 7.92
C GLY A 31 10.42 -8.26 6.79
N GLY A 32 10.74 -7.71 5.62
CA GLY A 32 11.05 -8.46 4.40
C GLY A 32 10.19 -8.09 3.19
N THR A 33 9.14 -7.28 3.36
CA THR A 33 8.39 -6.69 2.24
C THR A 33 8.90 -5.29 1.93
N THR A 34 9.26 -5.04 0.68
CA THR A 34 9.56 -3.72 0.13
C THR A 34 8.45 -3.28 -0.81
N TRP A 35 8.38 -1.98 -1.10
CA TRP A 35 7.40 -1.45 -2.03
C TRP A 35 7.91 -0.25 -2.81
N ASP A 36 7.28 -0.01 -3.97
CA ASP A 36 7.49 1.17 -4.80
C ASP A 36 6.14 1.76 -5.26
N LEU A 37 6.12 3.06 -5.52
CA LEU A 37 4.95 3.76 -6.03
C LEU A 37 5.07 3.98 -7.53
N GLY A 38 4.04 3.56 -8.26
CA GLY A 38 3.87 3.92 -9.66
C GLY A 38 3.67 5.43 -9.84
N LYS A 39 3.96 5.93 -11.05
CA LYS A 39 3.76 7.34 -11.39
C LYS A 39 2.32 7.77 -11.10
N THR A 40 2.16 8.72 -10.19
CA THR A 40 0.87 9.30 -9.83
C THR A 40 0.44 10.34 -10.86
N ARG A 41 -0.87 10.38 -11.15
CA ARG A 41 -1.51 11.38 -12.00
C ARG A 41 -2.87 11.73 -11.42
N ALA A 42 -3.25 12.99 -11.47
CA ALA A 42 -4.56 13.44 -11.02
C ALA A 42 -5.68 12.63 -11.72
N GLY A 43 -6.66 12.16 -10.94
CA GLY A 43 -7.79 11.37 -11.44
C GLY A 43 -7.44 9.94 -11.85
N ARG A 44 -6.24 9.43 -11.53
CA ARG A 44 -5.88 8.02 -11.75
C ARG A 44 -5.61 7.31 -10.43
N PRO A 45 -5.94 6.01 -10.33
CA PRO A 45 -5.52 5.19 -9.21
C PRO A 45 -4.00 5.22 -9.02
N ILE A 46 -3.56 5.20 -7.76
CA ILE A 46 -2.14 5.10 -7.41
C ILE A 46 -1.78 3.62 -7.35
N LYS A 47 -0.75 3.21 -8.10
CA LYS A 47 -0.24 1.83 -8.02
C LYS A 47 0.84 1.72 -6.95
N VAL A 48 0.70 0.73 -6.08
CA VAL A 48 1.73 0.31 -5.11
C VAL A 48 2.21 -1.08 -5.54
N TYR A 49 3.51 -1.21 -5.81
CA TYR A 49 4.15 -2.46 -6.16
C TYR A 49 4.82 -3.03 -4.93
N PHE A 50 4.49 -4.25 -4.54
CA PHE A 50 5.07 -4.95 -3.39
C PHE A 50 6.03 -6.03 -3.86
N GLU A 51 7.10 -6.23 -3.09
CA GLU A 51 8.09 -7.29 -3.31
C GLU A 51 8.46 -7.94 -1.97
N ALA A 52 8.43 -9.27 -1.90
CA ALA A 52 8.81 -10.02 -0.70
C ALA A 52 9.32 -11.44 -1.05
N GLU A 53 9.75 -12.20 -0.05
CA GLU A 53 10.18 -13.59 -0.25
C GLU A 53 9.00 -14.53 -0.52
N THR A 54 7.84 -14.26 0.09
CA THR A 54 6.66 -15.12 0.05
C THR A 54 5.38 -14.34 -0.25
N MET A 55 4.41 -14.98 -0.91
CA MET A 55 3.11 -14.35 -1.21
C MET A 55 2.30 -13.99 0.05
N PRO A 56 2.31 -14.80 1.14
CA PRO A 56 1.67 -14.41 2.40
C PRO A 56 2.19 -13.09 2.99
N GLN A 57 3.50 -12.79 2.85
CA GLN A 57 4.05 -11.50 3.29
C GLN A 57 3.46 -10.33 2.49
N ILE A 58 3.37 -10.48 1.15
CA ILE A 58 2.74 -9.50 0.27
C ILE A 58 1.27 -9.29 0.65
N HIS A 59 0.50 -10.36 0.85
CA HIS A 59 -0.90 -10.26 1.24
C HIS A 59 -1.09 -9.60 2.61
N ALA A 60 -0.21 -9.90 3.57
CA ALA A 60 -0.24 -9.26 4.89
C ALA A 60 0.07 -7.76 4.78
N ALA A 61 1.06 -7.37 3.98
CA ALA A 61 1.41 -5.96 3.75
C ALA A 61 0.27 -5.20 3.05
N LYS A 62 -0.36 -5.78 2.02
CA LYS A 62 -1.52 -5.20 1.34
C LYS A 62 -2.70 -4.98 2.28
N LYS A 63 -3.06 -6.02 3.06
CA LYS A 63 -4.15 -5.95 4.03
C LYS A 63 -3.87 -4.90 5.11
N ARG A 64 -2.62 -4.78 5.57
CA ARG A 64 -2.26 -3.75 6.55
C ARG A 64 -2.31 -2.35 5.95
N LEU A 65 -1.86 -2.16 4.70
CA LEU A 65 -2.00 -0.90 3.99
C LEU A 65 -3.47 -0.46 3.87
N GLU A 66 -4.36 -1.39 3.51
CA GLU A 66 -5.82 -1.15 3.48
C GLU A 66 -6.34 -0.70 4.84
N GLN A 67 -6.03 -1.43 5.91
CA GLN A 67 -6.42 -1.04 7.28
C GLN A 67 -5.90 0.35 7.68
N LEU A 68 -4.66 0.68 7.33
CA LEU A 68 -4.07 1.99 7.65
C LEU A 68 -4.72 3.15 6.89
N LEU A 69 -5.22 2.89 5.67
CA LEU A 69 -6.00 3.85 4.89
C LEU A 69 -7.41 4.01 5.48
N ASP A 70 -8.07 2.91 5.83
CA ASP A 70 -9.37 2.92 6.49
C ASP A 70 -9.33 3.65 7.85
N GLU A 71 -8.31 3.36 8.68
CA GLU A 71 -8.06 4.05 9.96
C GLU A 71 -7.86 5.56 9.79
N ALA A 72 -7.34 5.99 8.62
CA ALA A 72 -7.17 7.39 8.25
C ALA A 72 -8.42 8.00 7.59
N GLY A 73 -9.51 7.24 7.45
CA GLY A 73 -10.79 7.67 6.87
C GLY A 73 -10.84 7.60 5.34
N PHE A 74 -9.96 6.82 4.71
CA PHE A 74 -9.92 6.65 3.25
C PHE A 74 -10.33 5.24 2.86
N ASP A 75 -11.56 5.10 2.35
CA ASP A 75 -12.05 3.83 1.81
C ASP A 75 -11.46 3.57 0.41
N LEU A 76 -10.94 2.36 0.22
CA LEU A 76 -10.43 1.86 -1.06
C LEU A 76 -11.54 1.45 -2.04
N TYR A 77 -12.75 1.19 -1.53
CA TYR A 77 -13.95 0.81 -2.27
C TYR A 77 -15.14 1.75 -1.96
N PRO A 78 -15.01 3.06 -2.25
CA PRO A 78 -16.07 4.03 -2.01
C PRO A 78 -17.28 3.87 -2.95
#